data_AF-A0A943Y867-F1
#
_entry.id   AF-A0A943Y867-F1
#
_cell.length_a   1.000
_cell.length_b   1.000
_cell.length_c   1.000
_cell.angle_alpha   90.00
_cell.angle_beta   90.00
_cell.angle_gamma   90.00
#
_symmetry.space_group_name_H-M   'P 1'
#
loop_
_entity.id
_entity.type
_entity.pdbx_description
1 polymer ?
#
loop_
_entity_poly.entity_id
_entity_poly.type
_entity_poly.pdbx_seq_one_letter_code
_entity_poly.pdbx_strand_id
1 'polypeptide(L)'
;MTRAGTYLPPAEALLAMSELFGVSINELLSGKRLSEAEYKEAAEENLKQTVKTSSFTLKDRTDFYKNKWLKEHRTIMILIGIGIVGVLLVGIILKNAWFVGTAFILLLLAHAWRNNTMMAYVEDNAFDGSGKYKSFGKNL
;
A
#
# COMPACT_ATOMS: atom_id res chain seq x y z
N MET A 1 -19.33 -1.24 19.09
CA MET A 1 -19.43 0.23 18.87
C MET A 1 -18.70 0.56 17.57
N THR A 2 -19.44 0.72 16.48
CA THR A 2 -18.92 0.96 15.12
C THR A 2 -18.56 2.44 14.98
N ARG A 3 -17.26 2.79 15.11
CA ARG A 3 -16.75 4.12 14.76
C ARG A 3 -16.63 4.25 13.23
N ALA A 4 -17.77 4.40 12.57
CA ALA A 4 -17.82 4.98 11.23
C ALA A 4 -17.61 6.49 11.39
N GLY A 5 -16.33 6.90 11.47
CA GLY A 5 -15.91 8.27 11.69
C GLY A 5 -14.76 8.64 10.75
N THR A 6 -15.14 9.11 9.56
CA THR A 6 -14.42 10.12 8.76
C THR A 6 -12.98 9.80 8.33
N TYR A 7 -12.81 8.74 7.54
CA TYR A 7 -11.74 8.74 6.54
C TYR A 7 -12.40 8.63 5.16
N LEU A 8 -12.49 9.77 4.46
CA LEU A 8 -12.75 9.71 3.02
C LEU A 8 -11.58 8.95 2.42
N PRO A 9 -11.80 7.85 1.66
CA PRO A 9 -10.70 7.16 1.00
C PRO A 9 -9.94 8.19 0.16
N PRO A 10 -8.60 8.14 0.13
CA PRO A 10 -7.81 9.06 -0.68
C PRO A 10 -8.35 9.08 -2.10
N ALA A 11 -8.27 10.23 -2.77
CA ALA A 11 -8.94 10.45 -4.05
C ALA A 11 -8.61 9.35 -5.10
N GLU A 12 -7.43 8.73 -5.04
CA GLU A 12 -7.09 7.59 -5.90
C GLU A 12 -7.83 6.30 -5.57
N ALA A 13 -8.12 6.01 -4.29
CA ALA A 13 -8.91 4.85 -3.89
C ALA A 13 -10.37 4.99 -4.35
N LEU A 14 -10.92 6.21 -4.27
CA LEU A 14 -12.23 6.52 -4.83
C LEU A 14 -12.22 6.42 -6.37
N LEU A 15 -11.14 6.85 -7.05
CA LEU A 15 -11.02 6.76 -8.50
C LEU A 15 -10.85 5.31 -8.98
N ALA A 16 -10.05 4.50 -8.27
CA ALA A 16 -9.90 3.08 -8.56
C ALA A 16 -11.22 2.32 -8.41
N MET A 17 -12.03 2.69 -7.42
CA MET A 17 -13.40 2.18 -7.28
C MET A 17 -14.30 2.68 -8.43
N SER A 18 -14.19 3.94 -8.83
CA SER A 18 -14.95 4.49 -9.96
C SER A 18 -14.63 3.81 -11.29
N GLU A 19 -13.36 3.50 -11.53
CA GLU A 19 -12.88 2.82 -12.74
C GLU A 19 -13.24 1.32 -12.74
N LEU A 20 -13.23 0.67 -11.57
CA LEU A 20 -13.61 -0.74 -11.41
C LEU A 20 -15.12 -0.97 -11.54
N PHE A 21 -15.95 -0.02 -11.11
CA PHE A 21 -17.40 -0.12 -11.16
C PHE A 21 -18.05 0.65 -12.32
N GLY A 22 -17.28 1.44 -13.09
CA GLY A 22 -17.79 2.21 -14.23
C GLY A 22 -18.78 3.33 -13.85
N VAL A 23 -18.77 3.73 -12.58
CA VAL A 23 -19.73 4.66 -11.95
C VAL A 23 -18.94 5.82 -11.36
N SER A 24 -19.35 7.06 -11.66
CA SER A 24 -18.66 8.28 -11.20
C SER A 24 -18.64 8.34 -9.66
N ILE A 25 -17.54 8.76 -9.03
CA ILE A 25 -17.44 8.98 -7.56
C ILE A 25 -18.62 9.83 -7.05
N ASN A 26 -19.12 10.72 -7.90
CA ASN A 26 -20.25 11.61 -7.61
C ASN A 26 -21.60 10.86 -7.56
N GLU A 27 -21.76 9.74 -8.25
CA GLU A 27 -22.96 8.89 -8.19
C GLU A 27 -23.01 8.06 -6.89
N LEU A 28 -21.84 7.64 -6.39
CA LEU A 28 -21.69 6.96 -5.09
C LEU A 28 -21.96 7.89 -3.89
N LEU A 29 -21.64 9.18 -4.02
CA LEU A 29 -21.78 10.17 -2.94
C LEU A 29 -23.14 10.90 -2.91
N SER A 30 -23.85 11.02 -4.05
CA SER A 30 -25.03 11.91 -4.14
C SER A 30 -26.38 11.20 -4.25
N GLY A 31 -26.44 9.92 -4.63
CA GLY A 31 -27.70 9.15 -4.71
C GLY A 31 -28.80 9.75 -5.62
N LYS A 32 -28.49 10.76 -6.46
CA LYS A 32 -29.46 11.43 -7.33
C LYS A 32 -28.82 11.92 -8.63
N ARG A 33 -29.47 11.60 -9.76
CA ARG A 33 -29.17 12.25 -11.04
C ARG A 33 -29.66 13.70 -11.01
N LEU A 34 -28.73 14.64 -11.14
CA LEU A 34 -29.05 16.05 -11.34
C LEU A 34 -28.30 16.60 -12.55
N SER A 35 -29.10 17.27 -13.39
CA SER A 35 -28.75 17.95 -14.63
C SER A 35 -27.92 19.19 -14.34
N GLU A 36 -26.71 19.23 -14.88
CA GLU A 36 -25.89 20.43 -15.13
C GLU A 36 -24.64 19.92 -15.87
N ALA A 37 -24.78 19.71 -17.18
CA ALA A 37 -23.85 18.92 -17.99
C ALA A 37 -22.51 19.66 -18.27
N GLU A 38 -22.52 20.98 -18.47
CA GLU A 38 -21.33 21.73 -18.87
C GLU A 38 -20.40 22.09 -17.68
N TYR A 39 -20.96 22.43 -16.51
CA TYR A 39 -20.15 22.63 -15.30
C TYR A 39 -19.57 21.32 -14.76
N LYS A 40 -20.28 20.18 -14.98
CA LYS A 40 -19.78 18.86 -14.61
C LYS A 40 -18.60 18.41 -15.45
N GLU A 41 -18.63 18.63 -16.76
CA GLU A 41 -17.52 18.20 -17.63
C GLU A 41 -16.22 18.92 -17.26
N ALA A 42 -16.26 20.24 -17.09
CA ALA A 42 -15.09 21.02 -16.69
C ALA A 42 -14.61 20.64 -15.26
N ALA A 43 -15.52 20.36 -14.33
CA ALA A 43 -15.17 19.92 -12.99
C ALA A 43 -14.57 18.50 -12.98
N GLU A 44 -15.10 17.58 -13.79
CA GLU A 44 -14.59 16.22 -13.95
C GLU A 44 -13.23 16.22 -14.64
N GLU A 45 -13.01 17.07 -15.64
CA GLU A 45 -11.73 17.21 -16.33
C GLU A 45 -10.65 17.78 -15.41
N ASN A 46 -10.98 18.84 -14.67
CA ASN A 46 -10.08 19.39 -13.64
C ASN A 46 -9.78 18.37 -12.56
N LEU A 47 -10.78 17.62 -12.07
CA LEU A 47 -10.58 16.56 -11.08
C LEU A 47 -9.70 15.44 -11.64
N LYS A 48 -9.91 15.00 -12.89
CA LYS A 48 -9.06 14.02 -13.58
C LYS A 48 -7.62 14.52 -13.70
N GLN A 49 -7.41 15.80 -14.02
CA GLN A 49 -6.07 16.37 -14.15
C GLN A 49 -5.37 16.53 -12.79
N THR A 50 -6.10 16.97 -11.76
CA THR A 50 -5.60 17.06 -10.39
C THR A 50 -5.29 15.68 -9.83
N VAL A 51 -6.12 14.66 -10.09
CA VAL A 51 -5.88 13.28 -9.66
C VAL A 51 -4.75 12.64 -10.47
N LYS A 52 -4.61 12.90 -11.77
CA LYS A 52 -3.44 12.43 -12.55
C LYS A 52 -2.13 13.01 -12.01
N THR A 53 -2.11 14.31 -11.71
CA THR A 53 -0.95 14.97 -11.11
C THR A 53 -0.67 14.46 -9.68
N SER A 54 -1.73 14.25 -8.88
CA SER A 54 -1.62 13.73 -7.52
C SER A 54 -1.18 12.27 -7.50
N SER A 55 -1.74 11.42 -8.37
CA SER A 55 -1.37 10.00 -8.51
C SER A 55 0.05 9.83 -9.03
N PHE A 56 0.53 10.70 -9.91
CA PHE A 56 1.94 10.74 -10.29
C PHE A 56 2.82 11.07 -9.07
N THR A 57 2.47 12.11 -8.32
CA THR A 57 3.17 12.49 -7.08
C THR A 57 3.12 11.39 -6.01
N LEU A 58 2.02 10.67 -5.88
CA LEU A 58 1.89 9.57 -4.90
C LEU A 58 2.62 8.31 -5.35
N LYS A 59 2.66 8.00 -6.65
CA LYS A 59 3.53 6.94 -7.18
C LYS A 59 4.99 7.26 -6.89
N ASP A 60 5.42 8.48 -7.13
CA ASP A 60 6.78 8.93 -6.80
C ASP A 60 7.10 8.78 -5.31
N ARG A 61 6.15 9.14 -4.42
CA ARG A 61 6.31 8.94 -2.97
C ARG A 61 6.33 7.47 -2.57
N THR A 62 5.44 6.66 -3.14
CA THR A 62 5.35 5.22 -2.90
C THR A 62 6.65 4.54 -3.32
N ASP A 63 7.16 4.85 -4.51
CA ASP A 63 8.41 4.31 -5.02
C ASP A 63 9.62 4.79 -4.21
N PHE A 64 9.60 6.04 -3.75
CA PHE A 64 10.61 6.56 -2.81
C PHE A 64 10.64 5.76 -1.51
N TYR A 65 9.49 5.55 -0.85
CA TYR A 65 9.41 4.80 0.40
C TYR A 65 9.70 3.31 0.22
N LYS A 66 9.30 2.72 -0.91
CA LYS A 66 9.66 1.35 -1.27
C LYS A 66 11.17 1.19 -1.42
N ASN A 67 11.82 2.10 -2.14
CA ASN A 67 13.27 2.07 -2.31
C ASN A 67 14.01 2.32 -0.99
N LYS A 68 13.50 3.22 -0.15
CA LYS A 68 14.01 3.47 1.20
C LYS A 68 13.91 2.22 2.08
N TRP A 69 12.73 1.59 2.10
CA TRP A 69 12.48 0.37 2.85
C TRP A 69 13.41 -0.76 2.42
N LEU A 70 13.58 -0.96 1.11
CA LEU A 70 14.52 -1.95 0.56
C LEU A 70 15.96 -1.67 0.94
N LYS A 71 16.37 -0.40 1.06
CA LYS A 71 17.72 -0.01 1.48
C LYS A 71 17.95 -0.30 2.97
N GLU A 72 16.98 0.00 3.81
CA GLU A 72 17.04 -0.21 5.27
C GLU A 72 16.95 -1.70 5.64
N HIS A 73 16.10 -2.47 4.95
CA HIS A 73 15.84 -3.88 5.27
C HIS A 73 16.69 -4.85 4.42
N ARG A 74 17.60 -4.34 3.58
CA ARG A 74 18.49 -5.15 2.73
C ARG A 74 19.28 -6.19 3.53
N THR A 75 19.87 -5.76 4.64
CA THR A 75 20.72 -6.59 5.49
C THR A 75 19.93 -7.75 6.08
N ILE A 76 18.71 -7.49 6.56
CA ILE A 76 17.83 -8.50 7.15
C ILE A 76 17.43 -9.55 6.09
N MET A 77 17.11 -9.11 4.87
CA MET A 77 16.80 -10.02 3.76
C MET A 77 17.96 -10.97 3.43
N ILE A 78 19.19 -10.46 3.42
CA ILE A 78 20.39 -11.27 3.18
C ILE A 78 20.61 -12.26 4.31
N LEU A 79 20.46 -11.84 5.57
CA LEU A 79 20.60 -12.72 6.74
C LEU A 79 19.58 -13.87 6.74
N ILE A 80 18.31 -13.57 6.42
CA ILE A 80 17.28 -14.60 6.29
C ILE A 80 17.62 -15.56 5.15
N GLY A 81 18.11 -15.04 4.01
CA GLY A 81 18.55 -15.85 2.88
C GLY A 81 19.68 -16.82 3.26
N ILE A 82 20.69 -16.34 3.98
CA ILE A 82 21.80 -17.17 4.49
C ILE A 82 21.26 -18.26 5.45
N GLY A 83 20.32 -17.91 6.33
CA GLY A 83 19.69 -18.85 7.24
C GLY A 83 18.95 -19.98 6.51
N ILE A 84 18.15 -19.66 5.49
CA ILE A 84 17.41 -20.64 4.69
C ILE A 84 18.39 -21.57 3.93
N VAL A 85 19.46 -21.02 3.35
CA VAL A 85 20.52 -21.81 2.69
C VAL A 85 21.21 -22.74 3.70
N GLY A 86 21.48 -22.27 4.92
CA GLY A 86 22.02 -23.11 6.00
C GLY A 86 21.11 -24.30 6.33
N VAL A 87 19.81 -24.06 6.48
CA VAL A 87 18.82 -25.13 6.74
C VAL A 87 18.76 -26.13 5.59
N LEU A 88 18.84 -25.66 4.33
CA LEU A 88 18.91 -26.54 3.16
C LEU A 88 20.15 -27.43 3.18
N LEU A 89 21.33 -26.85 3.43
CA LEU A 89 22.59 -27.61 3.49
C LEU A 89 22.55 -28.67 4.59
N VAL A 90 22.03 -28.32 5.77
CA VAL A 90 21.85 -29.27 6.89
C VAL A 90 20.88 -30.39 6.50
N GLY A 91 19.76 -30.06 5.85
CA GLY A 91 18.79 -31.05 5.37
C GLY A 91 19.38 -32.04 4.37
N ILE A 92 20.25 -31.58 3.48
CA ILE A 92 20.96 -32.41 2.50
C ILE A 92 21.99 -33.33 3.20
N ILE A 93 22.80 -32.78 4.12
CA ILE A 93 23.82 -33.56 4.86
C ILE A 93 23.17 -34.65 5.72
N LEU A 94 22.07 -34.32 6.41
CA LEU A 94 21.33 -35.25 7.25
C LEU A 94 20.39 -36.18 6.45
N LYS A 95 20.31 -36.02 5.12
CA LYS A 95 19.39 -36.75 4.21
C LYS A 95 17.94 -36.76 4.71
N ASN A 96 17.52 -35.69 5.38
CA ASN A 96 16.22 -35.62 6.02
C ASN A 96 15.32 -34.64 5.26
N ALA A 97 14.33 -35.20 4.57
CA ALA A 97 13.40 -34.47 3.71
C ALA A 97 12.58 -33.41 4.46
N TRP A 98 12.42 -33.55 5.78
CA TRP A 98 11.69 -32.58 6.60
C TRP A 98 12.36 -31.19 6.56
N PHE A 99 13.68 -31.12 6.72
CA PHE A 99 14.42 -29.85 6.69
C PHE A 99 14.37 -29.18 5.32
N VAL A 100 14.46 -29.97 4.25
CA VAL A 100 14.32 -29.48 2.88
C VAL A 100 12.93 -28.88 2.67
N GLY A 101 11.87 -29.59 3.06
CA GLY A 101 10.49 -29.09 2.99
C GLY A 101 10.28 -27.81 3.81
N THR A 102 10.80 -27.77 5.04
CA THR A 102 10.69 -26.57 5.90
C THR A 102 11.39 -25.36 5.30
N ALA A 103 12.53 -25.52 4.63
CA ALA A 103 13.23 -24.41 4.00
C ALA A 103 12.43 -23.79 2.84
N PHE A 104 11.74 -24.60 2.04
CA PHE A 104 10.85 -24.10 0.99
C PHE A 104 9.65 -23.35 1.56
N ILE A 105 9.04 -23.87 2.63
CA ILE A 105 7.93 -23.21 3.32
C ILE A 105 8.40 -21.87 3.91
N LEU A 106 9.57 -21.85 4.56
CA LEU A 106 10.17 -20.62 5.10
C LEU A 106 10.44 -19.58 4.01
N LEU A 107 10.85 -20.00 2.81
CA LEU A 107 11.06 -19.10 1.67
C LEU A 107 9.74 -18.44 1.23
N LEU A 108 8.67 -19.23 1.08
CA LEU A 108 7.35 -18.70 0.72
C LEU A 108 6.81 -17.74 1.77
N LEU A 109 6.92 -18.10 3.05
CA LEU A 109 6.50 -17.26 4.17
C LEU A 109 7.33 -15.97 4.23
N ALA A 110 8.65 -16.04 4.07
CA ALA A 110 9.51 -14.87 4.03
C ALA A 110 9.17 -13.94 2.85
N HIS A 111 8.84 -14.51 1.69
CA HIS A 111 8.42 -13.74 0.52
C HIS A 111 7.09 -13.01 0.76
N ALA A 112 6.09 -13.70 1.30
CA ALA A 112 4.78 -13.13 1.62
C ALA A 112 4.88 -12.06 2.71
N TRP A 113 5.58 -12.36 3.80
CA TRP A 113 5.82 -11.43 4.90
C TRP A 113 6.50 -10.15 4.40
N ARG A 114 7.59 -10.27 3.63
CA ARG A 114 8.31 -9.14 3.04
C ARG A 114 7.40 -8.23 2.23
N ASN A 115 6.57 -8.81 1.37
CA ASN A 115 5.68 -8.05 0.51
C ASN A 115 4.63 -7.30 1.35
N ASN A 116 4.07 -7.96 2.36
CA ASN A 116 3.10 -7.37 3.26
C ASN A 116 3.69 -6.23 4.10
N THR A 117 4.89 -6.40 4.66
CA THR A 117 5.56 -5.37 5.46
C THR A 117 5.99 -4.16 4.64
N MET A 118 6.36 -4.38 3.37
CA MET A 118 6.74 -3.30 2.46
C MET A 118 5.52 -2.44 2.10
N MET A 119 4.39 -3.08 1.78
CA MET A 119 3.14 -2.36 1.49
C MET A 119 2.61 -1.63 2.71
N ALA A 120 2.60 -2.25 3.89
CA ALA A 120 2.18 -1.57 5.13
C ALA A 120 3.07 -0.35 5.47
N TYR A 121 4.39 -0.47 5.30
CA TYR A 121 5.30 0.67 5.50
C TYR A 121 5.06 1.80 4.49
N VAL A 122 4.85 1.44 3.23
CA VAL A 122 4.52 2.41 2.17
C VAL A 122 3.19 3.09 2.48
N GLU A 123 2.18 2.35 2.91
CA GLU A 123 0.87 2.90 3.26
C GLU A 123 0.97 3.92 4.39
N ASP A 124 1.65 3.56 5.49
CA ASP A 124 1.85 4.44 6.64
C ASP A 124 2.66 5.70 6.29
N ASN A 125 3.68 5.59 5.43
CA ASN A 125 4.57 6.74 5.17
C ASN A 125 4.16 7.59 3.97
N ALA A 126 3.51 7.01 2.96
CA ALA A 126 3.07 7.70 1.76
C ALA A 126 1.70 8.36 1.92
N PHE A 127 0.78 7.76 2.69
CA PHE A 127 -0.60 8.23 2.81
C PHE A 127 -0.93 8.81 4.19
N ASP A 128 -0.34 8.34 5.30
CA ASP A 128 -0.81 8.76 6.62
C ASP A 128 -0.33 10.16 7.04
N GLY A 129 0.86 10.62 6.61
CA GLY A 129 1.31 12.00 6.89
C GLY A 129 1.20 12.47 8.37
N SER A 130 1.04 11.53 9.31
CA SER A 130 0.55 11.79 10.67
C SER A 130 1.61 12.36 11.61
N GLY A 131 2.79 12.68 11.07
CA GLY A 131 3.79 13.51 11.72
C GLY A 131 3.31 14.94 12.06
N LYS A 132 2.18 15.41 11.49
CA LYS A 132 1.60 16.73 11.82
C LYS A 132 0.45 16.72 12.83
N TYR A 133 -0.19 15.59 13.13
CA TYR A 133 -1.31 15.53 14.08
C TYR A 133 -0.91 15.22 15.52
N LYS A 134 0.33 14.79 15.77
CA LYS A 134 0.83 14.58 17.14
C LYS A 134 1.25 15.88 17.85
N SER A 135 1.37 16.99 17.12
CA SER A 135 1.75 18.30 17.67
C SER A 135 0.54 19.15 18.10
N PHE A 136 -0.61 18.99 17.43
CA PHE A 136 -1.81 19.81 17.71
C PHE A 136 -2.65 19.33 18.90
N GLY A 137 -2.50 18.09 19.35
CA GLY A 137 -3.23 17.53 20.49
C GLY A 137 -2.54 17.72 21.86
N LYS A 138 -1.49 18.55 21.93
CA LYS A 138 -0.75 18.82 23.19
C LYS A 138 -0.90 20.25 23.72
N ASN A 139 -1.74 21.07 23.09
CA ASN A 139 -2.04 22.44 23.50
C ASN A 139 -3.55 22.74 23.51
N LEU A 140 -4.37 21.75 23.89
CA LEU A 140 -5.77 21.93 24.25
C LEU A 140 -6.03 21.19 25.57
#